data_AF-A0A4Q3FBB2-F1
#
_entry.id   AF-A0A4Q3FBB2-F1
#
_cell.length_a   1.000
_cell.length_b   1.000
_cell.length_c   1.000
_cell.angle_alpha   90.00
_cell.angle_beta   90.00
_cell.angle_gamma   90.00
#
_symmetry.space_group_name_H-M   'P 1'
#
loop_
_entity.id
_entity.type
_entity.pdbx_description
1 polymer ?
#
loop_
_entity_poly.entity_id
_entity_poly.type
_entity_poly.pdbx_seq_one_letter_code
_entity_poly.pdbx_strand_id
1 'polypeptide(L)'
;MNVAATGASLPRRSLAGLVALLGWLVLAAAIATIAPATAQDQSSVILNLRGDETPEAIRKMVDALSAPGRQVEIRVGGLATAATPAPAPAVVPTPAAAKPSMADEDGFQAQINALIDQFIEGLDYGGTAIPSIIQLPDDWGQLWQRNLNGRSGPSAGWRTLAILCLALAIAFAFRLAGERWFARRRQPKGPEFTPRLIAAGWGLLQDVLTIFVALITVRAARNAWLPESDLAMFALTTGANGAVIGALYIAIGRFLLAPGAPERRIMPLPRAERHYRALIVYAVATPLAVTSILLAHRVGSGPLPATGLIALSSTALTLFKLWFFNDIRRDLAILILAGSAHPGPFRRLVAASAAWFYMGVMVVLWMVTCAAAMMRNGGRWAEAAALTEIAVVLIPILVVGVSSLLNCHAARRE
;
A
#
# COMPACT_ATOMS: atom_id res chain seq x y z
N MET A 1 -40.54 32.71 40.65
CA MET A 1 -39.68 31.52 40.85
C MET A 1 -39.95 30.59 39.67
N ASN A 2 -39.10 30.66 38.63
CA ASN A 2 -37.97 29.73 38.35
C ASN A 2 -38.50 28.35 37.88
N VAL A 3 -38.12 27.73 36.76
CA VAL A 3 -37.01 27.86 35.79
C VAL A 3 -37.44 27.15 34.48
N ALA A 4 -36.93 27.64 33.35
CA ALA A 4 -37.09 27.07 32.01
C ALA A 4 -36.37 25.72 31.83
N ALA A 5 -36.90 24.87 30.95
CA ALA A 5 -36.14 23.79 30.33
C ALA A 5 -36.46 23.74 28.82
N THR A 6 -35.86 24.66 28.08
CA THR A 6 -35.72 24.59 26.62
C THR A 6 -34.72 23.47 26.29
N GLY A 7 -35.24 22.29 25.97
CA GLY A 7 -34.46 21.19 25.41
C GLY A 7 -33.96 21.57 24.02
N ALA A 8 -32.70 22.02 23.95
CA ALA A 8 -31.99 22.21 22.69
C ALA A 8 -31.84 20.84 21.99
N SER A 9 -32.72 20.55 21.05
CA SER A 9 -32.53 19.44 20.12
C SER A 9 -31.40 19.81 19.16
N LEU A 10 -30.21 19.26 19.40
CA LEU A 10 -29.11 19.33 18.43
C LEU A 10 -29.60 18.76 17.10
N PRO A 11 -29.46 19.48 15.97
CA PRO A 11 -30.01 19.05 14.70
C PRO A 11 -29.28 17.77 14.27
N ARG A 12 -29.99 16.63 14.24
CA ARG A 12 -29.51 15.30 13.77
C ARG A 12 -28.78 15.32 12.41
N ARG A 13 -28.94 16.40 11.63
CA ARG A 13 -28.22 16.65 10.37
C ARG A 13 -26.72 16.90 10.57
N SER A 14 -26.29 17.52 11.68
CA SER A 14 -24.87 17.75 11.96
C SER A 14 -24.14 16.43 12.28
N LEU A 15 -24.82 15.49 12.93
CA LEU A 15 -24.24 14.19 13.32
C LEU A 15 -24.03 13.25 12.13
N ALA A 16 -24.88 13.31 11.10
CA ALA A 16 -24.69 12.55 9.87
C ALA A 16 -23.53 13.10 9.03
N GLY A 17 -23.41 14.44 8.95
CA GLY A 17 -22.25 15.09 8.35
C GLY A 17 -20.95 14.77 9.10
N LEU A 18 -20.99 14.77 10.43
CA LEU A 18 -19.84 14.48 11.28
C LEU A 18 -19.41 13.00 11.21
N VAL A 19 -20.34 12.06 11.07
CA VAL A 19 -20.04 10.63 10.86
C VAL A 19 -19.53 10.36 9.44
N ALA A 20 -20.06 11.04 8.42
CA ALA A 20 -19.51 10.97 7.07
C ALA A 20 -18.10 11.58 6.99
N LEU A 21 -17.89 12.71 7.67
CA LEU A 21 -16.60 13.38 7.78
C LEU A 21 -15.60 12.56 8.61
N LEU A 22 -16.04 11.92 9.70
CA LEU A 22 -15.23 10.95 10.45
C LEU A 22 -14.93 9.70 9.64
N GLY A 23 -15.88 9.20 8.84
CA GLY A 23 -15.63 8.10 7.90
C GLY A 23 -14.61 8.48 6.84
N TRP A 24 -14.67 9.71 6.33
CA TRP A 24 -13.69 10.28 5.41
C TRP A 24 -12.34 10.55 6.06
N LEU A 25 -12.31 11.04 7.30
CA LEU A 25 -11.09 11.26 8.07
C LEU A 25 -10.45 9.93 8.49
N VAL A 26 -11.24 8.90 8.76
CA VAL A 26 -10.76 7.54 9.03
C VAL A 26 -10.27 6.87 7.75
N LEU A 27 -10.91 7.12 6.60
CA LEU A 27 -10.41 6.70 5.30
C LEU A 27 -9.11 7.43 4.94
N ALA A 28 -9.05 8.74 5.17
CA ALA A 28 -7.85 9.57 4.97
C ALA A 28 -6.73 9.22 5.95
N ALA A 29 -7.06 8.87 7.20
CA ALA A 29 -6.10 8.40 8.19
C ALA A 29 -5.62 6.98 7.90
N ALA A 30 -6.49 6.10 7.39
CA ALA A 30 -6.11 4.78 6.88
C ALA A 30 -5.15 4.91 5.68
N ILE A 31 -5.39 5.89 4.81
CA ILE A 31 -4.49 6.26 3.70
C ILE A 31 -3.17 6.85 4.24
N ALA A 32 -3.21 7.73 5.25
CA ALA A 32 -2.01 8.31 5.87
C ALA A 32 -1.18 7.30 6.70
N THR A 33 -1.79 6.20 7.16
CA THR A 33 -1.06 5.09 7.79
C THR A 33 -0.40 4.14 6.80
N ILE A 34 -0.71 4.25 5.49
CA ILE A 34 0.13 3.75 4.41
C ILE A 34 1.23 4.80 4.19
N ALA A 35 1.99 5.08 5.24
CA ALA A 35 3.24 5.80 5.08
C ALA A 35 4.18 4.87 4.29
N PRO A 36 4.84 5.35 3.23
CA PRO A 36 5.89 4.58 2.58
C PRO A 36 6.89 4.17 3.66
N ALA A 37 7.46 2.98 3.52
CA ALA A 37 8.67 2.63 4.26
C ALA A 37 9.63 3.79 4.04
N THR A 38 9.84 4.60 5.09
CA THR A 38 10.79 5.70 5.02
C THR A 38 12.13 5.06 4.76
N ALA A 39 12.60 5.12 3.52
CA ALA A 39 14.02 5.06 3.24
C ALA A 39 14.60 6.14 4.13
N GLN A 40 15.30 5.72 5.18
CA GLN A 40 16.10 6.62 5.99
C GLN A 40 17.01 7.33 4.98
N ASP A 41 16.81 8.63 4.83
CA ASP A 41 17.61 9.49 3.98
C ASP A 41 19.01 9.58 4.62
N GLN A 42 19.79 8.51 4.44
CA GLN A 42 21.22 8.53 4.64
C GLN A 42 21.77 9.23 3.41
N SER A 43 21.92 10.55 3.54
CA SER A 43 22.58 11.41 2.56
C SER A 43 23.99 10.87 2.26
N SER A 44 24.08 10.03 1.24
CA SER A 44 25.34 9.51 0.71
C SER A 44 26.03 10.63 -0.06
N VAL A 45 27.27 10.96 0.32
CA VAL A 45 28.07 11.97 -0.38
C VAL A 45 28.78 11.25 -1.54
N ILE A 46 28.49 11.66 -2.78
CA ILE A 46 29.12 11.09 -3.98
C ILE A 46 30.47 11.78 -4.18
N LEU A 47 31.55 11.00 -4.15
CA LEU A 47 32.90 11.46 -4.44
C LEU A 47 33.27 11.06 -5.87
N ASN A 48 33.35 12.05 -6.78
CA ASN A 48 33.82 11.85 -8.14
C ASN A 48 35.35 12.03 -8.19
N LEU A 49 36.07 10.94 -8.43
CA LEU A 49 37.54 10.95 -8.59
C LEU A 49 37.88 11.14 -10.08
N ARG A 50 38.83 12.03 -10.35
CA ARG A 50 39.29 12.38 -11.71
C ARG A 50 40.38 11.45 -12.22
N GLY A 51 40.95 10.60 -11.36
CA GLY A 51 41.91 9.56 -11.74
C GLY A 51 43.36 10.03 -11.79
N ASP A 52 43.62 11.27 -11.36
CA ASP A 52 44.95 11.86 -11.17
C ASP A 52 45.34 11.98 -9.68
N GLU A 53 44.47 11.57 -8.76
CA GLU A 53 44.70 11.67 -7.32
C GLU A 53 45.61 10.55 -6.77
N THR A 54 46.53 10.90 -5.88
CA THR A 54 47.41 9.92 -5.23
C THR A 54 46.64 9.04 -4.24
N PRO A 55 47.04 7.76 -4.03
CA PRO A 55 46.33 6.83 -3.15
C PRO A 55 46.15 7.34 -1.71
N GLU A 56 47.13 8.11 -1.24
CA GLU A 56 47.12 8.72 0.11
C GLU A 56 46.10 9.86 0.23
N ALA A 57 45.88 10.63 -0.85
CA ALA A 57 44.88 11.69 -0.89
C ALA A 57 43.45 11.12 -0.91
N ILE A 58 43.23 10.04 -1.67
CA ILE A 58 41.95 9.33 -1.72
C ILE A 58 41.60 8.77 -0.33
N ARG A 59 42.55 8.11 0.34
CA ARG A 59 42.35 7.55 1.68
C ARG A 59 41.98 8.62 2.71
N LYS A 60 42.68 9.76 2.70
CA LYS A 60 42.42 10.88 3.61
C LYS A 60 41.07 11.55 3.35
N MET A 61 40.62 11.64 2.09
CA MET A 61 39.30 12.17 1.74
C MET A 61 38.16 11.22 2.13
N VAL A 62 38.33 9.92 1.93
CA VAL A 62 37.35 8.90 2.35
C VAL A 62 37.24 8.86 3.87
N ASP A 63 38.36 8.91 4.60
CA ASP A 63 38.35 8.92 6.07
C ASP A 63 37.69 10.20 6.62
N ALA A 64 37.96 11.36 6.02
CA ALA A 64 37.35 12.63 6.42
C ALA A 64 35.83 12.68 6.17
N LEU A 65 35.35 12.08 5.07
CA LEU A 65 33.94 12.05 4.71
C LEU A 65 33.15 10.95 5.45
N SER A 66 33.84 9.90 5.91
CA SER A 66 33.27 8.78 6.67
C SER A 66 33.23 9.04 8.19
N ALA A 67 34.07 9.95 8.71
CA ALA A 67 34.15 10.30 10.13
C ALA A 67 32.81 10.66 10.83
N PRO A 68 31.81 11.28 10.17
CA PRO A 68 30.49 11.52 10.77
C PRO A 68 29.48 10.37 10.57
N GLY A 69 29.93 9.17 10.17
CA GLY A 69 29.07 7.98 9.99
C GLY A 69 28.23 7.99 8.71
N ARG A 70 28.62 8.77 7.69
CA ARG A 70 27.96 8.84 6.38
C ARG A 70 28.55 7.82 5.41
N GLN A 71 27.72 7.23 4.55
CA GLN A 71 28.18 6.37 3.47
C GLN A 71 28.74 7.22 2.32
N VAL A 72 29.91 6.82 1.78
CA VAL A 72 30.58 7.50 0.66
C VAL A 72 30.52 6.59 -0.56
N GLU A 73 29.89 7.06 -1.64
CA GLU A 73 29.86 6.36 -2.93
C GLU A 73 30.98 6.92 -3.81
N ILE A 74 31.96 6.10 -4.19
CA ILE A 74 33.12 6.51 -5.00
C ILE A 74 32.82 6.19 -6.47
N ARG A 75 32.85 7.22 -7.32
CA ARG A 75 32.71 7.07 -8.78
C ARG A 75 34.00 7.51 -9.45
N VAL A 76 34.66 6.59 -10.15
CA VAL A 76 35.87 6.85 -10.93
C VAL A 76 35.46 7.11 -12.38
N GLY A 77 35.59 8.35 -12.82
CA GLY A 77 35.16 8.78 -14.17
C GLY A 77 36.30 8.65 -15.18
N GLY A 78 36.14 7.76 -16.17
CA GLY A 78 36.99 7.73 -17.36
C GLY A 78 36.68 8.88 -18.32
N LEU A 79 37.74 9.58 -18.74
CA LEU A 79 37.91 10.48 -19.89
C LEU A 79 36.81 11.54 -20.12
N ALA A 80 37.07 12.73 -19.56
CA ALA A 80 36.40 13.97 -19.96
C ALA A 80 36.88 14.43 -21.35
N THR A 81 36.00 14.40 -22.34
CA THR A 81 36.17 15.17 -23.58
C THR A 81 36.00 16.65 -23.27
N ALA A 82 36.96 17.45 -23.71
CA ALA A 82 37.10 18.87 -23.40
C ALA A 82 35.86 19.72 -23.71
N ALA A 83 35.45 20.56 -22.75
CA ALA A 83 34.44 21.59 -22.94
C ALA A 83 34.97 22.71 -23.84
N THR A 84 34.26 22.99 -24.93
CA THR A 84 34.45 24.18 -25.77
C THR A 84 33.73 25.39 -25.13
N PRO A 85 34.27 26.62 -25.16
CA PRO A 85 33.64 27.77 -24.49
C PRO A 85 32.36 28.24 -25.19
N ALA A 86 31.36 28.63 -24.39
CA ALA A 86 30.08 29.16 -24.86
C ALA A 86 30.22 30.55 -25.52
N PRO A 87 29.56 30.81 -26.67
CA PRO A 87 29.33 32.18 -27.15
C PRO A 87 28.09 32.81 -26.50
N ALA A 88 28.16 34.13 -26.34
CA ALA A 88 27.18 35.04 -25.73
C ALA A 88 25.79 35.06 -26.45
N PRO A 89 24.71 35.53 -25.80
CA PRO A 89 23.34 35.27 -26.22
C PRO A 89 22.91 36.15 -27.40
N ALA A 90 22.47 35.51 -28.49
CA ALA A 90 21.78 36.15 -29.60
C ALA A 90 20.27 35.87 -29.55
N VAL A 91 19.50 36.94 -29.67
CA VAL A 91 18.02 36.99 -29.69
C VAL A 91 17.46 36.36 -30.96
N VAL A 92 16.56 35.36 -30.87
CA VAL A 92 15.56 35.05 -31.92
C VAL A 92 14.36 34.25 -31.34
N PRO A 93 13.22 34.08 -32.05
CA PRO A 93 11.93 34.68 -31.75
C PRO A 93 10.85 33.65 -31.33
N THR A 94 9.64 34.15 -31.09
CA THR A 94 8.39 33.43 -30.76
C THR A 94 8.21 32.09 -31.50
N PRO A 95 7.89 30.96 -30.81
CA PRO A 95 7.75 29.67 -31.45
C PRO A 95 6.42 29.56 -32.19
N ALA A 96 6.49 29.37 -33.51
CA ALA A 96 5.41 28.80 -34.29
C ALA A 96 5.26 27.31 -33.93
N ALA A 97 4.01 26.82 -33.86
CA ALA A 97 3.68 25.46 -33.49
C ALA A 97 4.40 24.44 -34.40
N ALA A 98 5.30 23.65 -33.80
CA ALA A 98 6.00 22.56 -34.47
C ALA A 98 5.02 21.39 -34.70
N LYS A 99 5.00 20.86 -35.92
CA LYS A 99 4.41 19.55 -36.23
C LYS A 99 5.26 18.45 -35.57
N PRO A 100 4.67 17.37 -35.03
CA PRO A 100 5.44 16.27 -34.46
C PRO A 100 6.34 15.65 -35.55
N SER A 101 7.63 15.50 -35.22
CA SER A 101 8.67 14.97 -36.10
C SER A 101 8.84 13.47 -35.89
N MET A 102 9.13 12.72 -36.95
CA MET A 102 9.44 11.27 -36.91
C MET A 102 10.64 10.93 -36.00
N ALA A 103 11.50 11.90 -35.68
CA ALA A 103 12.61 11.71 -34.73
C ALA A 103 12.14 11.45 -33.28
N ASP A 104 10.94 11.91 -32.92
CA ASP A 104 10.34 11.62 -31.61
C ASP A 104 9.81 10.18 -31.54
N GLU A 105 9.44 9.58 -32.67
CA GLU A 105 9.01 8.17 -32.75
C GLU A 105 10.20 7.22 -32.51
N ASP A 106 11.35 7.51 -33.11
CA ASP A 106 12.59 6.73 -32.89
C ASP A 106 13.05 6.79 -31.43
N GLY A 107 12.95 7.98 -30.81
CA GLY A 107 13.27 8.18 -29.40
C GLY A 107 12.31 7.45 -28.46
N PHE A 108 11.00 7.44 -28.77
CA PHE A 108 10.00 6.71 -28.01
C PHE A 108 10.17 5.20 -28.11
N GLN A 109 10.43 4.67 -29.33
CA GLN A 109 10.72 3.25 -29.55
C GLN A 109 11.98 2.80 -28.81
N ALA A 110 13.04 3.62 -28.81
CA ALA A 110 14.25 3.33 -28.05
C ALA A 110 14.00 3.25 -26.54
N GLN A 111 13.15 4.12 -25.99
CA GLN A 111 12.76 4.06 -24.57
C GLN A 111 11.94 2.81 -24.24
N ILE A 112 11.04 2.40 -25.12
CA ILE A 112 10.29 1.15 -24.97
C ILE A 112 11.23 -0.05 -24.96
N ASN A 113 12.16 -0.12 -25.91
CA ASN A 113 13.13 -1.22 -25.98
C ASN A 113 13.98 -1.29 -24.72
N ALA A 114 14.50 -0.14 -24.25
CA ALA A 114 15.28 -0.09 -23.01
C ALA A 114 14.47 -0.55 -21.78
N LEU A 115 13.17 -0.23 -21.70
CA LEU A 115 12.30 -0.71 -20.64
C LEU A 115 12.08 -2.23 -20.72
N ILE A 116 11.93 -2.78 -21.92
CA ILE A 116 11.79 -4.23 -22.15
C ILE A 116 13.07 -4.96 -21.75
N ASP A 117 14.23 -4.44 -22.14
CA ASP A 117 15.54 -5.01 -21.78
C ASP A 117 15.72 -5.01 -20.26
N GLN A 118 15.46 -3.88 -19.59
CA GLN A 118 15.50 -3.78 -18.13
C GLN A 118 14.51 -4.70 -17.43
N PHE A 119 13.33 -4.91 -18.03
CA PHE A 119 12.35 -5.86 -17.53
C PHE A 119 12.86 -7.30 -17.61
N ILE A 120 13.44 -7.71 -18.75
CA ILE A 120 14.01 -9.06 -18.93
C ILE A 120 15.16 -9.28 -17.97
N GLU A 121 16.11 -8.34 -17.90
CA GLU A 121 17.23 -8.39 -16.94
C GLU A 121 16.73 -8.45 -15.49
N GLY A 122 15.70 -7.67 -15.15
CA GLY A 122 15.09 -7.70 -13.83
C GLY A 122 14.40 -9.02 -13.50
N LEU A 123 13.78 -9.67 -14.49
CA LEU A 123 13.18 -10.99 -14.36
C LEU A 123 14.25 -12.06 -14.13
N ASP A 124 15.34 -12.03 -14.90
CA ASP A 124 16.47 -12.96 -14.76
C ASP A 124 17.18 -12.77 -13.42
N TYR A 125 17.41 -11.52 -13.01
CA TYR A 125 17.96 -11.19 -11.70
C TYR A 125 17.06 -11.68 -10.56
N GLY A 126 15.74 -11.46 -10.67
CA GLY A 126 14.77 -12.02 -9.72
C GLY A 126 14.79 -13.54 -9.69
N GLY A 127 14.77 -14.19 -10.85
CA GLY A 127 14.76 -15.64 -11.00
C GLY A 127 15.99 -16.32 -10.41
N THR A 128 17.17 -15.76 -10.66
CA THR A 128 18.45 -16.25 -10.08
C THR A 128 18.54 -16.00 -8.58
N ALA A 129 17.84 -15.00 -8.05
CA ALA A 129 17.78 -14.71 -6.63
C ALA A 129 16.80 -15.61 -5.83
N ILE A 130 15.76 -16.17 -6.46
CA ILE A 130 14.73 -17.00 -5.77
C ILE A 130 15.34 -18.16 -4.94
N PRO A 131 16.33 -18.93 -5.44
CA PRO A 131 16.93 -20.01 -4.63
C PRO A 131 17.57 -19.53 -3.33
N SER A 132 18.06 -18.28 -3.27
CA SER A 132 18.71 -17.74 -2.07
C SER A 132 17.76 -17.49 -0.89
N ILE A 133 16.44 -17.51 -1.13
CA ILE A 133 15.40 -17.43 -0.08
C ILE A 133 15.59 -18.54 0.96
N ILE A 134 16.13 -19.70 0.57
CA ILE A 134 16.35 -20.85 1.48
C ILE A 134 17.33 -20.53 2.63
N GLN A 135 18.14 -19.48 2.51
CA GLN A 135 19.10 -19.05 3.53
C GLN A 135 18.44 -18.26 4.67
N LEU A 136 17.26 -17.67 4.42
CA LEU A 136 16.59 -16.79 5.38
C LEU A 136 16.25 -17.43 6.73
N PRO A 137 15.79 -18.70 6.81
CA PRO A 137 15.53 -19.35 8.09
C PRO A 137 16.80 -19.48 8.96
N ASP A 138 17.95 -19.78 8.36
CA ASP A 138 19.21 -19.92 9.07
C ASP A 138 19.73 -18.55 9.53
N ASP A 139 19.70 -17.55 8.64
CA ASP A 139 20.04 -16.16 8.95
C ASP A 139 19.16 -15.62 10.09
N TRP A 140 17.87 -15.97 10.07
CA TRP A 140 16.93 -15.67 11.15
C TRP A 140 17.34 -16.32 12.46
N GLY A 141 17.64 -17.61 12.45
CA GLY A 141 18.05 -18.35 13.65
C GLY A 141 19.28 -17.74 14.31
N GLN A 142 20.30 -17.41 13.52
CA GLN A 142 21.54 -16.81 14.00
C GLN A 142 21.30 -15.43 14.64
N LEU A 143 20.51 -14.57 14.01
CA LEU A 143 20.20 -13.24 14.56
C LEU A 143 19.24 -13.31 15.73
N TRP A 144 18.31 -14.26 15.74
CA TRP A 144 17.37 -14.46 16.84
C TRP A 144 18.07 -14.87 18.13
N GLN A 145 19.12 -15.70 18.05
CA GLN A 145 19.95 -16.07 19.20
C GLN A 145 20.69 -14.87 19.81
N ARG A 146 20.91 -13.81 19.04
CA ARG A 146 21.56 -12.57 19.50
C ARG A 146 20.61 -11.60 20.20
N ASN A 147 19.30 -11.89 20.23
CA ASN A 147 18.32 -11.03 20.91
C ASN A 147 18.72 -10.76 22.37
N LEU A 148 18.53 -9.50 22.76
CA LEU A 148 18.78 -9.04 24.13
C LEU A 148 17.53 -9.22 24.98
N ASN A 149 16.36 -8.98 24.38
CA ASN A 149 15.07 -9.28 24.96
C ASN A 149 14.96 -10.78 25.25
N GLY A 150 14.89 -11.16 26.53
CA GLY A 150 14.78 -12.56 26.95
C GLY A 150 16.10 -13.23 27.36
N ARG A 151 17.19 -12.47 27.53
CA ARG A 151 18.40 -12.96 28.23
C ARG A 151 18.19 -13.13 29.73
N SER A 152 17.36 -12.27 30.34
CA SER A 152 16.89 -12.39 31.72
C SER A 152 15.37 -12.59 31.71
N GLY A 153 14.91 -13.73 32.25
CA GLY A 153 13.49 -14.09 32.31
C GLY A 153 12.96 -14.79 31.04
N PRO A 154 11.65 -14.63 30.71
CA PRO A 154 11.03 -15.33 29.57
C PRO A 154 11.69 -14.96 28.24
N SER A 155 11.83 -15.94 27.35
CA SER A 155 12.46 -15.77 26.04
C SER A 155 11.73 -14.72 25.18
N ALA A 156 12.44 -14.11 24.23
CA ALA A 156 11.88 -13.15 23.28
C ALA A 156 10.61 -13.68 22.59
N GLY A 157 10.62 -14.96 22.20
CA GLY A 157 9.50 -15.62 21.55
C GLY A 157 8.26 -15.70 22.43
N TRP A 158 8.42 -16.08 23.71
CA TRP A 158 7.32 -16.11 24.66
C TRP A 158 6.75 -14.73 24.94
N ARG A 159 7.59 -13.70 25.06
CA ARG A 159 7.14 -12.31 25.24
C ARG A 159 6.35 -11.83 24.02
N THR A 160 6.87 -12.05 22.81
CA THR A 160 6.17 -11.71 21.56
C THR A 160 4.82 -12.42 21.47
N LEU A 161 4.78 -13.72 21.75
CA LEU A 161 3.54 -14.50 21.75
C LEU A 161 2.55 -13.97 22.80
N ALA A 162 3.00 -13.68 24.02
CA ALA A 162 2.16 -13.13 25.07
C ALA A 162 1.58 -11.76 24.70
N ILE A 163 2.37 -10.89 24.04
CA ILE A 163 1.88 -9.59 23.54
C ILE A 163 0.78 -9.79 22.50
N LEU A 164 0.99 -10.70 21.54
CA LEU A 164 0.00 -11.00 20.50
C LEU A 164 -1.29 -11.57 21.10
N CYS A 165 -1.18 -12.55 22.00
CA CYS A 165 -2.32 -13.13 22.71
C CYS A 165 -3.08 -12.07 23.52
N LEU A 166 -2.37 -11.20 24.25
CA LEU A 166 -2.97 -10.11 25.00
C LEU A 166 -3.71 -9.12 24.09
N ALA A 167 -3.10 -8.71 22.99
CA ALA A 167 -3.72 -7.80 22.02
C ALA A 167 -4.98 -8.41 21.40
N LEU A 168 -4.94 -9.69 21.00
CA LEU A 168 -6.10 -10.40 20.48
C LEU A 168 -7.20 -10.56 21.53
N ALA A 169 -6.85 -10.91 22.77
CA ALA A 169 -7.80 -11.04 23.88
C ALA A 169 -8.51 -9.73 24.18
N ILE A 170 -7.77 -8.61 24.28
CA ILE A 170 -8.36 -7.28 24.53
C ILE A 170 -9.24 -6.83 23.35
N ALA A 171 -8.77 -7.03 22.11
CA ALA A 171 -9.56 -6.71 20.92
C ALA A 171 -10.85 -7.54 20.82
N PHE A 172 -10.78 -8.82 21.17
CA PHE A 172 -11.92 -9.72 21.22
C PHE A 172 -12.90 -9.32 22.34
N ALA A 173 -12.40 -9.02 23.54
CA ALA A 173 -13.20 -8.51 24.65
C ALA A 173 -13.90 -7.20 24.29
N PHE A 174 -13.21 -6.28 23.61
CA PHE A 174 -13.81 -5.05 23.08
C PHE A 174 -14.97 -5.36 22.11
N ARG A 175 -14.79 -6.34 21.21
CA ARG A 175 -15.86 -6.73 20.28
C ARG A 175 -17.07 -7.32 20.98
N LEU A 176 -16.86 -8.22 21.94
CA LEU A 176 -17.94 -8.83 22.72
C LEU A 176 -18.69 -7.77 23.53
N ALA A 177 -17.97 -6.90 24.24
CA ALA A 177 -18.56 -5.84 25.04
C ALA A 177 -19.38 -4.85 24.18
N GLY A 178 -18.91 -4.56 22.96
CA GLY A 178 -19.58 -3.67 22.01
C GLY A 178 -20.67 -4.31 21.16
N GLU A 179 -20.79 -5.65 21.15
CA GLU A 179 -21.56 -6.38 20.14
C GLU A 179 -23.02 -5.91 20.05
N ARG A 180 -23.72 -5.90 21.19
CA ARG A 180 -25.15 -5.52 21.25
C ARG A 180 -25.37 -4.08 20.81
N TRP A 181 -24.45 -3.18 21.17
CA TRP A 181 -24.57 -1.75 20.85
C TRP A 181 -24.36 -1.50 19.36
N PHE A 182 -23.32 -2.09 18.76
CA PHE A 182 -23.06 -1.98 17.34
C PHE A 182 -24.07 -2.75 16.49
N ALA A 183 -24.53 -3.93 16.92
CA ALA A 183 -25.52 -4.72 16.20
C ALA A 183 -26.81 -3.93 15.96
N ARG A 184 -27.31 -3.23 16.99
CA ARG A 184 -28.49 -2.35 16.87
C ARG A 184 -28.29 -1.21 15.87
N ARG A 185 -27.08 -0.63 15.81
CA ARG A 185 -26.76 0.50 14.91
C ARG A 185 -26.40 0.07 13.48
N ARG A 186 -26.13 -1.21 13.28
CA ARG A 186 -25.83 -1.81 11.97
C ARG A 186 -27.06 -2.22 11.19
N GLN A 187 -28.26 -2.16 11.77
CA GLN A 187 -29.49 -2.42 11.04
C GLN A 187 -29.87 -1.18 10.23
N PRO A 188 -29.98 -1.29 8.89
CA PRO A 188 -30.42 -0.18 8.06
C PRO A 188 -31.88 0.15 8.37
N LYS A 189 -32.21 1.43 8.49
CA LYS A 189 -33.58 1.89 8.79
C LYS A 189 -34.51 1.93 7.57
N GLY A 190 -34.03 1.52 6.41
CA GLY A 190 -34.78 1.54 5.16
C GLY A 190 -33.94 1.08 3.97
N PRO A 191 -34.58 0.87 2.80
CA PRO A 191 -33.91 0.37 1.60
C PRO A 191 -33.04 1.43 0.92
N GLU A 192 -33.14 2.71 1.27
CA GLU A 192 -32.35 3.76 0.61
C GLU A 192 -30.84 3.62 0.84
N PHE A 193 -30.04 4.20 -0.06
CA PHE A 193 -28.58 4.15 0.05
C PHE A 193 -28.05 4.83 1.33
N THR A 194 -28.63 5.96 1.76
CA THR A 194 -28.14 6.69 2.95
C THR A 194 -28.26 5.88 4.26
N PRO A 195 -29.42 5.27 4.60
CA PRO A 195 -29.50 4.35 5.74
C PRO A 195 -28.52 3.17 5.68
N ARG A 196 -28.29 2.59 4.50
CA ARG A 196 -27.30 1.51 4.31
C ARG A 196 -25.88 2.01 4.58
N LEU A 197 -25.52 3.18 4.05
CA LEU A 197 -24.21 3.81 4.27
C LEU A 197 -23.95 4.07 5.76
N ILE A 198 -24.95 4.57 6.50
CA ILE A 198 -24.82 4.79 7.95
C ILE A 198 -24.61 3.46 8.69
N ALA A 199 -25.42 2.45 8.38
CA ALA A 199 -25.35 1.12 8.98
C ALA A 199 -23.99 0.43 8.69
N ALA A 200 -23.51 0.53 7.45
CA ALA A 200 -22.19 0.06 7.05
C ALA A 200 -21.07 0.87 7.72
N GLY A 201 -21.23 2.18 7.89
CA GLY A 201 -20.30 3.06 8.61
C GLY A 201 -20.13 2.67 10.08
N TRP A 202 -21.21 2.32 10.79
CA TRP A 202 -21.09 1.71 12.13
C TRP A 202 -20.38 0.35 12.10
N GLY A 203 -20.54 -0.39 11.01
CA GLY A 203 -19.75 -1.59 10.69
C GLY A 203 -18.25 -1.32 10.70
N LEU A 204 -17.84 -0.37 9.85
CA LEU A 204 -16.46 0.05 9.67
C LEU A 204 -15.87 0.65 10.94
N LEU A 205 -16.62 1.50 11.64
CA LEU A 205 -16.15 2.12 12.89
C LEU A 205 -15.81 1.07 13.95
N GLN A 206 -16.63 0.03 14.12
CA GLN A 206 -16.29 -1.04 15.05
C GLN A 206 -15.01 -1.78 14.62
N ASP A 207 -14.83 -2.04 13.32
CA ASP A 207 -13.60 -2.68 12.82
C ASP A 207 -12.37 -1.83 13.14
N VAL A 208 -12.42 -0.56 12.75
CA VAL A 208 -11.34 0.39 12.94
C VAL A 208 -10.99 0.54 14.42
N LEU A 209 -11.99 0.71 15.30
CA LEU A 209 -11.77 0.75 16.75
C LEU A 209 -11.16 -0.54 17.28
N THR A 210 -11.59 -1.71 16.79
CA THR A 210 -11.00 -3.00 17.18
C THR A 210 -9.53 -3.05 16.80
N ILE A 211 -9.19 -2.62 15.59
CA ILE A 211 -7.80 -2.57 15.08
C ILE A 211 -6.96 -1.61 15.92
N PHE A 212 -7.48 -0.41 16.21
CA PHE A 212 -6.80 0.57 17.06
C PHE A 212 -6.55 0.04 18.47
N VAL A 213 -7.55 -0.58 19.10
CA VAL A 213 -7.40 -1.19 20.42
C VAL A 213 -6.30 -2.24 20.39
N ALA A 214 -6.31 -3.15 19.42
CA ALA A 214 -5.25 -4.15 19.27
C ALA A 214 -3.87 -3.52 19.09
N LEU A 215 -3.75 -2.51 18.21
CA LEU A 215 -2.48 -1.83 17.94
C LEU A 215 -1.94 -1.09 19.16
N ILE A 216 -2.81 -0.38 19.89
CA ILE A 216 -2.45 0.31 21.14
C ILE A 216 -1.95 -0.70 22.16
N THR A 217 -2.66 -1.82 22.33
CA THR A 217 -2.23 -2.89 23.23
C THR A 217 -0.86 -3.45 22.83
N VAL A 218 -0.64 -3.76 21.54
CA VAL A 218 0.67 -4.24 21.07
C VAL A 218 1.76 -3.21 21.36
N ARG A 219 1.54 -1.92 21.04
CA ARG A 219 2.54 -0.87 21.28
C ARG A 219 2.85 -0.68 22.76
N ALA A 220 1.84 -0.66 23.61
CA ALA A 220 2.00 -0.52 25.05
C ALA A 220 2.74 -1.72 25.66
N ALA A 221 2.29 -2.94 25.34
CA ALA A 221 2.87 -4.17 25.87
C ALA A 221 4.30 -4.41 25.32
N ARG A 222 4.55 -4.10 24.04
CA ARG A 222 5.90 -4.12 23.46
C ARG A 222 6.84 -3.18 24.21
N ASN A 223 6.45 -1.93 24.43
CA ASN A 223 7.31 -0.97 25.13
C ASN A 223 7.61 -1.40 26.58
N ALA A 224 6.70 -2.14 27.22
CA ALA A 224 6.90 -2.65 28.57
C ALA A 224 7.72 -3.96 28.62
N TRP A 225 7.54 -4.88 27.66
CA TRP A 225 8.09 -6.24 27.73
C TRP A 225 9.27 -6.49 26.78
N LEU A 226 9.44 -5.65 25.76
CA LEU A 226 10.54 -5.69 24.79
C LEU A 226 11.20 -4.30 24.73
N PRO A 227 11.96 -3.89 25.76
CA PRO A 227 12.60 -2.57 25.79
C PRO A 227 13.78 -2.44 24.82
N GLU A 228 14.45 -3.54 24.48
CA GLU A 228 15.65 -3.51 23.65
C GLU A 228 15.32 -3.48 22.16
N SER A 229 16.07 -2.67 21.39
CA SER A 229 15.91 -2.53 19.94
C SER A 229 16.57 -3.69 19.17
N ASP A 230 16.02 -4.90 19.32
CA ASP A 230 16.52 -6.12 18.69
C ASP A 230 15.54 -6.70 17.64
N LEU A 231 15.88 -7.89 17.11
CA LEU A 231 15.08 -8.53 16.06
C LEU A 231 13.66 -8.85 16.55
N ALA A 232 13.47 -9.19 17.83
CA ALA A 232 12.15 -9.45 18.38
C ALA A 232 11.26 -8.20 18.37
N MET A 233 11.79 -7.05 18.80
CA MET A 233 11.05 -5.78 18.74
C MET A 233 10.72 -5.40 17.28
N PHE A 234 11.69 -5.54 16.37
CA PHE A 234 11.50 -5.24 14.95
C PHE A 234 10.45 -6.15 14.32
N ALA A 235 10.56 -7.47 14.50
CA ALA A 235 9.64 -8.45 13.97
C ALA A 235 8.20 -8.23 14.45
N LEU A 236 8.01 -8.00 15.75
CA LEU A 236 6.68 -7.71 16.30
C LEU A 236 6.11 -6.40 15.73
N THR A 237 6.92 -5.36 15.61
CA THR A 237 6.47 -4.05 15.10
C THR A 237 6.07 -4.14 13.63
N THR A 238 6.95 -4.73 12.81
CA THR A 238 6.72 -4.93 11.38
C THR A 238 5.51 -5.84 11.14
N GLY A 239 5.43 -6.96 11.87
CA GLY A 239 4.30 -7.89 11.81
C GLY A 239 2.97 -7.24 12.23
N ALA A 240 2.96 -6.47 13.33
CA ALA A 240 1.77 -5.77 13.80
C ALA A 240 1.29 -4.69 12.81
N ASN A 241 2.22 -3.91 12.24
CA ASN A 241 1.88 -2.93 11.20
C ASN A 241 1.30 -3.62 9.95
N GLY A 242 1.89 -4.74 9.51
CA GLY A 242 1.35 -5.54 8.41
C GLY A 242 -0.05 -6.08 8.73
N ALA A 243 -0.26 -6.61 9.93
CA ALA A 243 -1.57 -7.10 10.37
C ALA A 243 -2.64 -6.00 10.39
N VAL A 244 -2.27 -4.77 10.79
CA VAL A 244 -3.17 -3.59 10.74
C VAL A 244 -3.57 -3.28 9.30
N ILE A 245 -2.61 -3.26 8.36
CA ILE A 245 -2.89 -3.04 6.94
C ILE A 245 -3.86 -4.10 6.42
N GLY A 246 -3.58 -5.38 6.68
CA GLY A 246 -4.47 -6.47 6.26
C GLY A 246 -5.86 -6.39 6.88
N ALA A 247 -5.95 -6.07 8.17
CA ALA A 247 -7.22 -5.88 8.85
C ALA A 247 -8.03 -4.70 8.30
N LEU A 248 -7.36 -3.61 7.87
CA LEU A 248 -7.99 -2.48 7.19
C LEU A 248 -8.59 -2.88 5.83
N TYR A 249 -7.86 -3.66 5.02
CA TYR A 249 -8.41 -4.21 3.77
C TYR A 249 -9.67 -5.06 4.01
N ILE A 250 -9.64 -5.93 5.02
CA ILE A 250 -10.79 -6.75 5.43
C ILE A 250 -11.95 -5.85 5.89
N ALA A 251 -11.68 -4.82 6.69
CA ALA A 251 -12.68 -3.88 7.18
C ALA A 251 -13.36 -3.11 6.04
N ILE A 252 -12.57 -2.61 5.07
CA ILE A 252 -13.07 -1.92 3.87
C ILE A 252 -13.90 -2.88 3.02
N GLY A 253 -13.42 -4.11 2.81
CA GLY A 253 -14.17 -5.15 2.11
C GLY A 253 -15.52 -5.42 2.75
N ARG A 254 -15.55 -5.52 4.07
CA ARG A 254 -16.77 -5.77 4.85
C ARG A 254 -17.72 -4.58 4.82
N PHE A 255 -17.18 -3.36 4.81
CA PHE A 255 -17.92 -2.11 4.64
C PHE A 255 -18.61 -2.05 3.28
N LEU A 256 -17.91 -2.39 2.19
CA LEU A 256 -18.45 -2.30 0.84
C LEU A 256 -19.42 -3.45 0.50
N LEU A 257 -19.03 -4.68 0.83
CA LEU A 257 -19.71 -5.90 0.36
C LEU A 257 -20.71 -6.49 1.36
N ALA A 258 -20.58 -6.14 2.65
CA ALA A 258 -21.45 -6.62 3.74
C ALA A 258 -21.76 -8.14 3.64
N PRO A 259 -20.75 -9.01 3.69
CA PRO A 259 -20.93 -10.46 3.55
C PRO A 259 -21.92 -11.00 4.58
N GLY A 260 -22.91 -11.77 4.14
CA GLY A 260 -23.95 -12.33 5.01
C GLY A 260 -25.03 -11.34 5.48
N ALA A 261 -24.98 -10.07 5.04
CA ALA A 261 -25.98 -9.07 5.34
C ALA A 261 -26.27 -8.21 4.09
N PRO A 262 -26.92 -8.77 3.06
CA PRO A 262 -27.12 -8.12 1.76
C PRO A 262 -27.86 -6.77 1.88
N GLU A 263 -28.70 -6.62 2.90
CA GLU A 263 -29.47 -5.42 3.21
C GLU A 263 -28.60 -4.19 3.50
N ARG A 264 -27.35 -4.40 3.96
CA ARG A 264 -26.39 -3.33 4.29
C ARG A 264 -25.39 -3.05 3.17
N ARG A 265 -25.43 -3.82 2.08
CA ARG A 265 -24.45 -3.78 1.01
C ARG A 265 -24.46 -2.41 0.32
N ILE A 266 -23.30 -1.77 0.27
CA ILE A 266 -23.10 -0.48 -0.41
C ILE A 266 -22.84 -0.71 -1.89
N MET A 267 -21.95 -1.65 -2.21
CA MET A 267 -21.59 -1.99 -3.58
C MET A 267 -22.38 -3.23 -4.00
N PRO A 268 -23.41 -3.11 -4.88
CA PRO A 268 -24.30 -4.22 -5.25
C PRO A 268 -23.64 -5.19 -6.23
N LEU A 269 -22.48 -5.72 -5.85
CA LEU A 269 -21.73 -6.68 -6.64
C LEU A 269 -22.42 -8.07 -6.57
N PRO A 270 -22.65 -8.74 -7.71
CA PRO A 270 -23.05 -10.14 -7.72
C PRO A 270 -22.00 -11.02 -7.03
N ARG A 271 -22.41 -12.13 -6.39
CA ARG A 271 -21.50 -13.07 -5.71
C ARG A 271 -20.54 -12.40 -4.69
N ALA A 272 -20.99 -11.34 -4.00
CA ALA A 272 -20.16 -10.54 -3.09
C ALA A 272 -19.42 -11.35 -2.03
N GLU A 273 -20.00 -12.45 -1.53
CA GLU A 273 -19.37 -13.34 -0.54
C GLU A 273 -18.11 -14.02 -1.10
N ARG A 274 -18.13 -14.42 -2.38
CA ARG A 274 -16.98 -15.01 -3.07
C ARG A 274 -15.89 -13.98 -3.26
N HIS A 275 -16.24 -12.78 -3.71
CA HIS A 275 -15.29 -11.67 -3.89
C HIS A 275 -14.67 -11.23 -2.56
N TYR A 276 -15.47 -11.20 -1.49
CA TYR A 276 -14.96 -10.90 -0.16
C TYR A 276 -13.98 -11.97 0.34
N ARG A 277 -14.23 -13.26 0.08
CA ARG A 277 -13.26 -14.34 0.42
C ARG A 277 -11.95 -14.17 -0.34
N ALA A 278 -12.01 -13.87 -1.64
CA ALA A 278 -10.81 -13.58 -2.43
C ALA A 278 -10.07 -12.35 -1.88
N LEU A 279 -10.80 -11.29 -1.51
CA LEU A 279 -10.21 -10.11 -0.88
C LEU A 279 -9.53 -10.43 0.46
N ILE A 280 -10.06 -11.35 1.28
CA ILE A 280 -9.38 -11.79 2.50
C ILE A 280 -8.04 -12.44 2.16
N VAL A 281 -8.00 -13.33 1.16
CA VAL A 281 -6.75 -13.97 0.73
C VAL A 281 -5.73 -12.91 0.34
N TYR A 282 -6.13 -11.92 -0.46
CA TYR A 282 -5.27 -10.80 -0.84
C TYR A 282 -4.82 -9.95 0.37
N ALA A 283 -5.76 -9.61 1.25
CA ALA A 283 -5.54 -8.78 2.43
C ALA A 283 -4.58 -9.44 3.44
N VAL A 284 -4.46 -10.76 3.42
CA VAL A 284 -3.50 -11.51 4.24
C VAL A 284 -2.18 -11.69 3.48
N ALA A 285 -2.23 -12.08 2.22
CA ALA A 285 -1.04 -12.36 1.41
C ALA A 285 -0.15 -11.12 1.22
N THR A 286 -0.73 -9.95 0.93
CA THR A 286 0.05 -8.73 0.66
C THR A 286 0.86 -8.27 1.88
N PRO A 287 0.28 -8.11 3.09
CA PRO A 287 1.08 -7.77 4.26
C PRO A 287 2.06 -8.86 4.68
N LEU A 288 1.75 -10.14 4.46
CA LEU A 288 2.73 -11.20 4.68
C LEU A 288 3.93 -11.04 3.75
N ALA A 289 3.71 -10.81 2.46
CA ALA A 289 4.79 -10.56 1.51
C ALA A 289 5.64 -9.35 1.93
N VAL A 290 5.01 -8.21 2.22
CA VAL A 290 5.71 -6.98 2.62
C VAL A 290 6.48 -7.18 3.92
N THR A 291 5.87 -7.80 4.95
CA THR A 291 6.56 -8.02 6.22
C THR A 291 7.70 -9.02 6.09
N SER A 292 7.53 -10.08 5.30
CA SER A 292 8.61 -11.02 4.96
C SER A 292 9.78 -10.33 4.25
N ILE A 293 9.51 -9.45 3.28
CA ILE A 293 10.55 -8.69 2.56
C ILE A 293 11.30 -7.75 3.53
N LEU A 294 10.58 -7.00 4.36
CA LEU A 294 11.19 -6.09 5.35
C LEU A 294 12.04 -6.85 6.38
N LEU A 295 11.59 -8.03 6.79
CA LEU A 295 12.37 -8.91 7.68
C LEU A 295 13.57 -9.49 6.96
N ALA A 296 13.43 -9.90 5.71
CA ALA A 296 14.55 -10.41 4.90
C ALA A 296 15.64 -9.36 4.69
N HIS A 297 15.28 -8.09 4.45
CA HIS A 297 16.26 -7.01 4.39
C HIS A 297 16.98 -6.78 5.73
N ARG A 298 16.31 -7.06 6.85
CA ARG A 298 16.90 -6.88 8.18
C ARG A 298 17.80 -8.05 8.58
N VAL A 299 17.48 -9.24 8.10
CA VAL A 299 18.04 -10.50 8.60
C VAL A 299 19.02 -11.12 7.62
N GLY A 300 18.79 -10.93 6.32
CA GLY A 300 19.58 -11.55 5.27
C GLY A 300 21.04 -11.12 5.30
N SER A 301 21.92 -12.10 5.05
CA SER A 301 23.36 -11.93 4.88
C SER A 301 23.77 -11.17 3.61
N GLY A 302 22.82 -10.84 2.72
CA GLY A 302 23.01 -10.04 1.52
C GLY A 302 21.70 -9.61 0.86
N PRO A 303 21.76 -8.92 -0.31
CA PRO A 303 20.58 -8.40 -0.99
C PRO A 303 19.77 -9.46 -1.76
N LEU A 304 20.38 -10.59 -2.10
CA LEU A 304 19.77 -11.63 -2.94
C LEU A 304 18.52 -12.27 -2.31
N PRO A 305 18.50 -12.69 -1.03
CA PRO A 305 17.31 -13.35 -0.47
C PRO A 305 16.08 -12.43 -0.44
N ALA A 306 16.27 -11.14 -0.14
CA ALA A 306 15.20 -10.15 -0.17
C ALA A 306 14.71 -9.90 -1.61
N THR A 307 15.63 -9.81 -2.58
CA THR A 307 15.31 -9.70 -4.01
C THR A 307 14.49 -10.90 -4.48
N GLY A 308 14.91 -12.13 -4.13
CA GLY A 308 14.18 -13.34 -4.48
C GLY A 308 12.76 -13.35 -3.91
N LEU A 309 12.59 -12.93 -2.65
CA LEU A 309 11.26 -12.78 -2.04
C LEU A 309 10.40 -11.73 -2.74
N ILE A 310 10.96 -10.58 -3.12
CA ILE A 310 10.25 -9.55 -3.89
C ILE A 310 9.79 -10.14 -5.23
N ALA A 311 10.69 -10.79 -5.98
CA ALA A 311 10.37 -11.38 -7.28
C ALA A 311 9.27 -12.47 -7.17
N LEU A 312 9.41 -13.39 -6.22
CA LEU A 312 8.45 -14.48 -6.01
C LEU A 312 7.08 -13.95 -5.57
N SER A 313 7.06 -13.08 -4.55
CA SER A 313 5.80 -12.59 -3.98
C SER A 313 5.07 -11.63 -4.92
N SER A 314 5.78 -10.73 -5.61
CA SER A 314 5.18 -9.83 -6.61
C SER A 314 4.58 -10.62 -7.76
N THR A 315 5.28 -11.64 -8.27
CA THR A 315 4.77 -12.52 -9.33
C THR A 315 3.53 -13.29 -8.87
N ALA A 316 3.56 -13.88 -7.67
CA ALA A 316 2.41 -14.58 -7.11
C ALA A 316 1.20 -13.66 -6.90
N LEU A 317 1.40 -12.45 -6.39
CA LEU A 317 0.34 -11.46 -6.21
C LEU A 317 -0.22 -10.95 -7.55
N THR A 318 0.62 -10.77 -8.57
CA THR A 318 0.18 -10.42 -9.92
C THR A 318 -0.68 -11.54 -10.50
N LEU A 319 -0.23 -12.80 -10.44
CA LEU A 319 -1.03 -13.95 -10.90
C LEU A 319 -2.37 -14.05 -10.17
N PHE A 320 -2.38 -13.83 -8.86
CA PHE A 320 -3.61 -13.78 -8.08
C PHE A 320 -4.55 -12.67 -8.57
N LYS A 321 -4.05 -11.45 -8.80
CA LYS A 321 -4.84 -10.33 -9.33
C LYS A 321 -5.41 -10.64 -10.72
N LEU A 322 -4.62 -11.24 -11.61
CA LEU A 322 -5.06 -11.65 -12.94
C LEU A 322 -6.18 -12.67 -12.87
N TRP A 323 -6.02 -13.70 -12.03
CA TRP A 323 -7.08 -14.67 -11.77
C TRP A 323 -8.33 -14.00 -11.20
N PHE A 324 -8.19 -13.10 -10.23
CA PHE A 324 -9.30 -12.40 -9.59
C PHE A 324 -10.08 -11.53 -10.59
N PHE A 325 -9.39 -10.72 -11.40
CA PHE A 325 -10.03 -9.88 -12.41
C PHE A 325 -10.70 -10.71 -13.50
N ASN A 326 -10.13 -11.85 -13.86
CA ASN A 326 -10.76 -12.81 -14.75
C ASN A 326 -12.03 -13.44 -14.14
N ASP A 327 -12.04 -13.75 -12.84
CA ASP A 327 -13.22 -14.33 -12.16
C ASP A 327 -14.37 -13.32 -11.99
N ILE A 328 -14.05 -12.06 -11.66
CA ILE A 328 -15.03 -10.99 -11.45
C ILE A 328 -15.52 -10.36 -12.76
N ARG A 329 -14.92 -10.64 -13.91
CA ARG A 329 -15.19 -9.96 -15.19
C ARG A 329 -16.67 -9.78 -15.52
N ARG A 330 -17.48 -10.82 -15.31
CA ARG A 330 -18.94 -10.79 -15.57
C ARG A 330 -19.68 -9.98 -14.53
N ASP A 331 -19.29 -10.09 -13.27
CA ASP A 331 -19.93 -9.38 -12.16
C ASP A 331 -19.63 -7.88 -12.21
N LEU A 332 -18.39 -7.52 -12.60
CA LEU A 332 -17.99 -6.15 -12.87
C LEU A 332 -18.77 -5.55 -14.04
N ALA A 333 -18.95 -6.30 -15.13
CA ALA A 333 -19.77 -5.87 -16.26
C ALA A 333 -21.23 -5.61 -15.85
N ILE A 334 -21.83 -6.52 -15.06
CA ILE A 334 -23.19 -6.35 -14.52
C ILE A 334 -23.27 -5.10 -13.65
N LEU A 335 -22.29 -4.89 -12.75
CA LEU A 335 -22.25 -3.71 -11.88
C LEU A 335 -22.17 -2.41 -12.69
N ILE A 336 -21.31 -2.37 -13.72
CA ILE A 336 -21.17 -1.20 -14.60
C ILE A 336 -22.48 -0.95 -15.34
N LEU A 337 -23.14 -1.98 -15.86
CA LEU A 337 -24.42 -1.84 -16.58
C LEU A 337 -25.57 -1.42 -15.66
N ALA A 338 -25.59 -1.88 -14.41
CA ALA A 338 -26.68 -1.62 -13.47
C ALA A 338 -26.91 -0.15 -13.12
N GLY A 339 -25.92 0.73 -13.31
CA GLY A 339 -26.10 2.16 -13.03
C GLY A 339 -26.80 2.95 -14.14
N SER A 340 -27.44 2.31 -15.13
CA SER A 340 -28.40 2.94 -16.05
C SER A 340 -29.43 1.93 -16.52
N ALA A 341 -30.71 2.33 -16.55
CA ALA A 341 -31.79 1.50 -17.11
C ALA A 341 -31.63 1.24 -18.62
N HIS A 342 -31.02 2.19 -19.34
CA HIS A 342 -30.79 2.09 -20.79
C HIS A 342 -29.30 2.33 -21.10
N PRO A 343 -28.44 1.32 -20.91
CA PRO A 343 -27.00 1.49 -21.09
C PRO A 343 -26.67 1.69 -22.58
N GLY A 344 -26.17 2.89 -22.91
CA GLY A 344 -25.69 3.24 -24.24
C GLY A 344 -24.45 2.43 -24.69
N PRO A 345 -24.06 2.54 -25.98
CA PRO A 345 -23.01 1.70 -26.58
C PRO A 345 -21.66 1.84 -25.86
N PHE A 346 -21.28 3.07 -25.49
CA PHE A 346 -20.02 3.33 -24.76
C PHE A 346 -19.98 2.62 -23.40
N ARG A 347 -21.08 2.64 -22.64
CA ARG A 347 -21.16 1.97 -21.34
C ARG A 347 -21.07 0.45 -21.47
N ARG A 348 -21.63 -0.11 -22.54
CA ARG A 348 -21.50 -1.55 -22.85
C ARG A 348 -20.06 -1.92 -23.20
N LEU A 349 -19.37 -1.07 -23.97
CA LEU A 349 -17.96 -1.24 -24.28
C LEU A 349 -17.09 -1.21 -23.00
N VAL A 350 -17.31 -0.24 -22.11
CA VAL A 350 -16.62 -0.16 -20.81
C VAL A 350 -16.91 -1.39 -19.96
N ALA A 351 -18.17 -1.84 -19.89
CA ALA A 351 -18.53 -3.05 -19.14
C ALA A 351 -17.83 -4.31 -19.68
N ALA A 352 -17.68 -4.44 -20.99
CA ALA A 352 -17.01 -5.58 -21.63
C ALA A 352 -15.49 -5.54 -21.47
N SER A 353 -14.88 -4.35 -21.45
CA SER A 353 -13.42 -4.16 -21.46
C SER A 353 -12.80 -3.92 -20.08
N ALA A 354 -13.59 -3.51 -19.07
CA ALA A 354 -13.06 -3.08 -17.78
C ALA A 354 -12.13 -4.10 -17.11
N ALA A 355 -12.52 -5.37 -17.05
CA ALA A 355 -11.69 -6.41 -16.44
C ALA A 355 -10.37 -6.62 -17.20
N TRP A 356 -10.42 -6.58 -18.54
CA TRP A 356 -9.22 -6.69 -19.38
C TRP A 356 -8.29 -5.50 -19.21
N PHE A 357 -8.85 -4.30 -19.10
CA PHE A 357 -8.08 -3.10 -18.79
C PHE A 357 -7.35 -3.25 -17.45
N TYR A 358 -8.05 -3.66 -16.36
CA TYR A 358 -7.39 -3.87 -15.07
C TYR A 358 -6.31 -4.95 -15.14
N MET A 359 -6.56 -6.07 -15.82
CA MET A 359 -5.53 -7.10 -16.01
C MET A 359 -4.30 -6.55 -16.75
N GLY A 360 -4.49 -5.82 -17.84
CA GLY A 360 -3.40 -5.18 -18.59
C GLY A 360 -2.60 -4.20 -17.73
N VAL A 361 -3.28 -3.34 -16.97
CA VAL A 361 -2.62 -2.40 -16.05
C VAL A 361 -1.80 -3.15 -14.98
N MET A 362 -2.33 -4.23 -14.41
CA MET A 362 -1.57 -5.03 -13.42
C MET A 362 -0.31 -5.66 -14.02
N VAL A 363 -0.37 -6.14 -15.27
CA VAL A 363 0.82 -6.67 -15.97
C VAL A 363 1.85 -5.56 -16.18
N VAL A 364 1.43 -4.39 -16.67
CA VAL A 364 2.34 -3.26 -16.91
C VAL A 364 3.00 -2.79 -15.61
N LEU A 365 2.22 -2.64 -14.52
CA LEU A 365 2.77 -2.24 -13.22
C LEU A 365 3.74 -3.28 -12.66
N TRP A 366 3.46 -4.57 -12.86
CA TRP A 366 4.37 -5.65 -12.50
C TRP A 366 5.67 -5.59 -13.33
N MET A 367 5.58 -5.39 -14.66
CA MET A 367 6.75 -5.21 -15.51
C MET A 367 7.61 -4.03 -15.06
N VAL A 368 7.00 -2.88 -14.74
CA VAL A 368 7.71 -1.70 -14.21
C VAL A 368 8.38 -2.03 -12.87
N THR A 369 7.73 -2.81 -12.01
CA THR A 369 8.31 -3.22 -10.72
C THR A 369 9.51 -4.16 -10.89
N CYS A 370 9.46 -5.07 -11.87
CA CYS A 370 10.60 -5.93 -12.23
C CYS A 370 11.75 -5.11 -12.83
N ALA A 371 11.45 -4.23 -13.80
CA ALA A 371 12.43 -3.36 -14.44
C ALA A 371 13.08 -2.39 -13.43
N ALA A 372 12.32 -1.91 -12.46
CA ALA A 372 12.79 -1.00 -11.43
C ALA A 372 14.04 -1.51 -10.70
N ALA A 373 14.21 -2.83 -10.55
CA ALA A 373 15.41 -3.39 -9.94
C ALA A 373 16.70 -3.02 -10.71
N MET A 374 16.60 -2.89 -12.05
CA MET A 374 17.73 -2.59 -12.95
C MET A 374 17.81 -1.09 -13.33
N MET A 375 16.79 -0.30 -12.97
CA MET A 375 16.73 1.13 -13.31
C MET A 375 17.50 2.02 -12.34
N ARG A 376 18.09 3.08 -12.87
CA ARG A 376 18.57 4.20 -12.04
C ARG A 376 17.37 4.84 -11.32
N ASN A 377 17.44 4.96 -10.00
CA ASN A 377 16.34 5.36 -9.11
C ASN A 377 15.16 4.36 -9.07
N GLY A 378 15.43 3.08 -9.26
CA GLY A 378 14.45 1.99 -9.19
C GLY A 378 13.43 2.07 -8.07
N GLY A 379 13.86 2.41 -6.85
CA GLY A 379 12.96 2.56 -5.70
C GLY A 379 11.81 3.55 -5.94
N ARG A 380 12.06 4.66 -6.66
CA ARG A 380 11.01 5.65 -6.99
C ARG A 380 10.04 5.13 -8.04
N TRP A 381 10.52 4.32 -8.98
CA TRP A 381 9.68 3.68 -9.98
C TRP A 381 8.77 2.62 -9.36
N ALA A 382 9.32 1.81 -8.45
CA ALA A 382 8.53 0.85 -7.68
C ALA A 382 7.48 1.55 -6.80
N GLU A 383 7.84 2.66 -6.15
CA GLU A 383 6.91 3.48 -5.37
C GLU A 383 5.80 4.07 -6.24
N ALA A 384 6.15 4.67 -7.38
CA ALA A 384 5.18 5.22 -8.31
C ALA A 384 4.22 4.15 -8.85
N ALA A 385 4.72 2.95 -9.14
CA ALA A 385 3.90 1.82 -9.57
C ALA A 385 2.91 1.40 -8.47
N ALA A 386 3.37 1.30 -7.22
CA ALA A 386 2.53 0.99 -6.08
C ALA A 386 1.44 2.05 -5.83
N LEU A 387 1.77 3.34 -5.93
CA LEU A 387 0.81 4.45 -5.81
C LEU A 387 -0.23 4.43 -6.94
N THR A 388 0.22 4.11 -8.15
CA THR A 388 -0.68 3.99 -9.31
C THR A 388 -1.66 2.83 -9.12
N GLU A 389 -1.20 1.70 -8.57
CA GLU A 389 -2.08 0.57 -8.25
C GLU A 389 -3.19 0.97 -7.28
N ILE A 390 -2.84 1.70 -6.21
CA ILE A 390 -3.81 2.21 -5.23
C ILE A 390 -4.83 3.14 -5.92
N ALA A 391 -4.35 4.07 -6.75
CA ALA A 391 -5.22 5.01 -7.45
C ALA A 391 -6.22 4.30 -8.38
N VAL A 392 -5.75 3.31 -9.14
CA VAL A 392 -6.56 2.51 -10.08
C VAL A 392 -7.71 1.80 -9.37
N VAL A 393 -7.49 1.33 -8.13
CA VAL A 393 -8.54 0.68 -7.33
C VAL A 393 -9.46 1.69 -6.65
N LEU A 394 -8.92 2.80 -6.16
CA LEU A 394 -9.65 3.77 -5.34
C LEU A 394 -10.63 4.63 -6.16
N ILE A 395 -10.21 5.09 -7.34
CA ILE A 395 -10.99 6.00 -8.19
C ILE A 395 -12.40 5.44 -8.48
N PRO A 396 -12.58 4.20 -8.95
CA PRO A 396 -13.91 3.65 -9.21
C PRO A 396 -14.81 3.60 -7.98
N ILE A 397 -14.24 3.26 -6.81
CA ILE A 397 -14.98 3.19 -5.54
C ILE A 397 -15.48 4.59 -5.15
N LEU A 398 -14.62 5.60 -5.28
CA LEU A 398 -14.98 7.00 -5.01
C LEU A 398 -16.06 7.50 -5.98
N VAL A 399 -15.94 7.19 -7.27
CA VAL A 399 -16.94 7.57 -8.28
C VAL A 399 -18.31 6.99 -7.93
N VAL A 400 -18.39 5.68 -7.63
CA VAL A 400 -19.65 5.04 -7.22
C VAL A 400 -20.21 5.69 -5.95
N GLY A 401 -19.36 5.92 -4.94
CA GLY A 401 -19.77 6.54 -3.68
C GLY A 401 -20.35 7.96 -3.87
N VAL A 402 -19.67 8.79 -4.65
CA VAL A 402 -20.09 10.18 -4.92
C VAL A 402 -21.37 10.22 -5.74
N SER A 403 -21.48 9.42 -6.81
CA SER A 403 -22.69 9.36 -7.63
C SER A 403 -23.92 8.91 -6.83
N SER A 404 -23.77 7.91 -5.96
CA SER A 404 -24.87 7.45 -5.09
C SER A 404 -25.30 8.52 -4.06
N LEU A 405 -24.37 9.31 -3.53
CA LEU A 405 -24.69 10.41 -2.62
C LEU A 405 -25.44 11.54 -3.33
N LEU A 406 -25.00 11.92 -4.53
CA LEU A 406 -25.66 12.95 -5.33
C LEU A 406 -27.09 12.55 -5.71
N ASN A 407 -27.31 11.30 -6.12
CA ASN A 407 -28.64 10.78 -6.45
C ASN A 407 -29.59 10.78 -5.24
N CYS A 408 -29.11 10.40 -4.06
CA CYS A 408 -29.90 10.50 -2.83
C CYS A 408 -30.24 11.94 -2.43
N HIS A 409 -29.35 12.89 -2.72
CA HIS A 409 -29.61 14.29 -2.42
C HIS A 409 -30.62 14.91 -3.39
N ALA A 410 -30.58 14.50 -4.66
CA ALA A 410 -31.58 14.88 -5.66
C ALA A 410 -32.97 14.33 -5.30
N ALA A 411 -33.08 13.03 -4.97
CA ALA A 411 -34.34 12.39 -4.59
C ALA A 411 -34.96 12.88 -3.25
N ARG A 412 -34.24 13.71 -2.48
CA ARG A 412 -34.76 14.36 -1.26
C ARG A 412 -35.23 15.79 -1.48
N ARG A 413 -34.93 16.37 -2.65
CA ARG A 413 -35.33 17.73 -3.04
C ARG A 413 -36.63 17.72 -3.86
N GLU A 414 -36.92 16.61 -4.51
CA GLU A 414 -38.24 16.22 -4.98
C GLU A 414 -39.09 15.72 -3.80
#